data_AF-A0A0D2P4X1-F1
#
_entry.id   AF-A0A0D2P4X1-F1
#
_cell.length_a   1.000
_cell.length_b   1.000
_cell.length_c   1.000
_cell.angle_alpha   90.00
_cell.angle_beta   90.00
_cell.angle_gamma   90.00
#
_symmetry.space_group_name_H-M   'P 1'
#
loop_
_entity.id
_entity.type
_entity.pdbx_description
1 polymer ?
#
loop_
_entity_poly.entity_id
_entity_poly.type
_entity_poly.pdbx_seq_one_letter_code
_entity_poly.pdbx_strand_id
1 'polypeptide(L)'
;MSFLFATEVELGYDSKVTLYRDGDVDQYTYEMPQQDVPSGLQFYRTIKPIAEYLTNSITGRMCRIWLVAAVNSPTDPNPIGEVKKCILKDVWPETKAQTELQLQSLIFKDIEDAFSEIEDSRKEADAGSLHAEDAQFVKDAWEVDANTKALRNKLAQLVKNKGYKKFFLIPVSDFVGECSKATIPGAKRTAGLFITRSTAGTSRPLPSQTSKGHVHRDYIPREQYRIVFDEVCTTVGNLETLGEVVQVLRGTLIPLQLLFCARWVHRDISSGNIMAYREASGTWQAKLSDLEYAKKYPPDGKASGDPKTVRPAGYSIFISL
;
A
#
# COMPACT_ATOMS: atom_id res chain seq x y z
N MET A 1 39.03 -5.99 6.42
CA MET A 1 39.38 -7.15 5.57
C MET A 1 38.18 -8.01 5.15
N SER A 2 36.93 -7.80 5.64
CA SER A 2 35.80 -8.68 5.29
C SER A 2 35.16 -8.43 3.92
N PHE A 3 35.22 -7.22 3.37
CA PHE A 3 34.56 -6.88 2.10
C PHE A 3 35.15 -7.61 0.87
N LEU A 4 36.42 -8.02 0.91
CA LEU A 4 37.09 -8.69 -0.22
C LEU A 4 36.67 -10.16 -0.40
N PHE A 5 36.07 -10.77 0.63
CA PHE A 5 35.62 -12.16 0.62
C PHE A 5 34.09 -12.28 0.71
N ALA A 6 33.38 -11.16 0.77
CA ALA A 6 31.93 -11.14 0.81
C ALA A 6 31.38 -11.45 -0.58
N THR A 7 30.39 -12.33 -0.64
CA THR A 7 29.60 -12.56 -1.86
C THR A 7 28.83 -11.29 -2.24
N GLU A 8 28.38 -11.18 -3.49
CA GLU A 8 27.56 -10.04 -3.93
C GLU A 8 26.32 -9.86 -3.04
N VAL A 9 25.63 -10.96 -2.70
CA VAL A 9 24.49 -10.93 -1.78
C VAL A 9 24.89 -10.41 -0.39
N GLU A 10 26.06 -10.80 0.12
CA GLU A 10 26.57 -10.30 1.41
C GLU A 10 27.01 -8.85 1.38
N LEU A 11 27.38 -8.34 0.21
CA LEU A 11 27.62 -6.92 -0.06
C LEU A 11 26.31 -6.13 -0.23
N GLY A 12 25.17 -6.82 -0.27
CA GLY A 12 23.84 -6.22 -0.39
C GLY A 12 23.37 -6.05 -1.85
N TYR A 13 24.02 -6.70 -2.81
CA TYR A 13 23.52 -6.80 -4.17
C TYR A 13 22.33 -7.75 -4.22
N ASP A 14 21.34 -7.36 -5.00
CA ASP A 14 20.12 -8.11 -5.20
C ASP A 14 20.25 -8.96 -6.47
N SER A 15 20.24 -10.28 -6.31
CA SER A 15 20.41 -11.22 -7.43
C SER A 15 19.27 -11.16 -8.45
N LYS A 16 18.15 -10.51 -8.11
CA LYS A 16 16.97 -10.30 -8.95
C LYS A 16 16.91 -8.89 -9.51
N VAL A 17 18.01 -8.13 -9.46
CA VAL A 17 18.12 -6.82 -10.10
C VAL A 17 19.37 -6.78 -10.96
N THR A 18 19.18 -6.62 -12.27
CA THR A 18 20.27 -6.54 -13.24
C THR A 18 20.43 -5.10 -13.73
N LEU A 19 21.65 -4.58 -13.73
CA LEU A 19 21.97 -3.30 -14.37
C LEU A 19 22.03 -3.49 -15.89
N TYR A 20 21.19 -2.74 -16.60
CA TYR A 20 21.22 -2.59 -18.04
C TYR A 20 21.81 -1.21 -18.37
N ARG A 21 22.85 -1.18 -19.20
CA ARG A 21 23.49 0.05 -19.65
C ARG A 21 23.20 0.28 -21.12
N ASP A 22 22.57 1.41 -21.42
CA ASP A 22 22.37 1.88 -22.78
C ASP A 22 23.01 3.27 -22.92
N GLY A 23 24.23 3.30 -23.47
CA GLY A 23 25.06 4.50 -23.51
C GLY A 23 25.35 5.04 -22.10
N ASP A 24 24.95 6.29 -21.86
CA ASP A 24 25.12 6.99 -20.58
C ASP A 24 23.94 6.78 -19.60
N VAL A 25 22.94 5.96 -19.97
CA VAL A 25 21.75 5.73 -19.14
C VAL A 25 21.86 4.37 -18.44
N ASP A 26 21.99 4.42 -17.12
CA ASP A 26 21.87 3.24 -16.25
C ASP A 26 20.40 2.95 -15.95
N GLN A 27 19.92 1.76 -16.32
CA GLN A 27 18.56 1.28 -16.04
C GLN A 27 18.63 -0.03 -15.25
N TYR A 28 17.76 -0.19 -14.25
CA TYR A 28 17.68 -1.43 -13.48
C TYR A 28 16.53 -2.28 -14.00
N THR A 29 16.79 -3.58 -14.20
CA THR A 29 15.76 -4.55 -14.55
C THR A 29 15.49 -5.44 -13.35
N TYR A 30 14.27 -5.39 -12.84
CA TYR A 30 13.79 -6.21 -11.73
C TYR A 30 13.19 -7.49 -12.28
N GLU A 31 13.63 -8.63 -11.77
CA GLU A 31 13.03 -9.94 -12.01
C GLU A 31 11.98 -10.23 -10.93
N MET A 32 10.76 -10.60 -11.35
CA MET A 32 9.67 -11.02 -10.48
C MET A 32 9.12 -12.37 -10.97
N PRO A 33 9.61 -13.50 -10.43
CA PRO A 33 9.09 -14.82 -10.78
C PRO A 33 7.68 -15.02 -10.21
N GLN A 34 6.74 -15.49 -11.03
CA GLN A 34 5.40 -15.88 -10.60
C GLN A 34 5.29 -17.41 -10.54
N GLN A 35 4.72 -17.95 -9.46
CA GLN A 35 4.62 -19.40 -9.24
C GLN A 35 3.61 -20.11 -10.17
N ASP A 36 2.59 -19.40 -10.65
CA ASP A 36 1.41 -20.01 -11.32
C ASP A 36 1.26 -19.67 -12.81
N VAL A 37 2.25 -19.02 -13.43
CA VAL A 37 2.18 -18.65 -14.86
C VAL A 37 3.17 -19.49 -15.68
N PRO A 38 2.70 -20.37 -16.61
CA PRO A 38 3.55 -21.26 -17.40
C PRO A 38 4.56 -20.55 -18.31
N SER A 39 4.36 -19.25 -18.55
CA SER A 39 5.25 -18.35 -19.29
C SER A 39 5.38 -17.02 -18.56
N GLY A 40 6.55 -16.72 -18.01
CA GLY A 40 6.97 -15.33 -17.81
C GLY A 40 7.55 -15.05 -16.43
N LEU A 41 8.87 -15.16 -16.34
CA LEU A 41 9.61 -14.19 -15.56
C LEU A 41 9.13 -12.80 -16.02
N GLN A 42 8.45 -12.05 -15.15
CA GLN A 42 8.06 -10.68 -15.49
C GLN A 42 9.26 -9.80 -15.14
N PHE A 43 9.96 -9.36 -16.18
CA PHE A 43 11.04 -8.41 -16.04
C PHE A 43 10.49 -6.99 -16.18
N TYR A 44 10.87 -6.13 -15.25
CA TYR A 44 10.45 -4.73 -15.23
C TYR A 44 11.67 -3.82 -15.27
N ARG A 45 11.83 -3.08 -16.37
CA ARG A 45 12.93 -2.12 -16.51
C ARG A 45 12.52 -0.73 -16.05
N THR A 46 13.35 -0.12 -15.21
CA THR A 46 13.12 1.24 -14.71
C THR A 46 13.21 2.27 -15.82
N ILE A 47 12.21 3.14 -15.88
CA ILE A 47 12.19 4.34 -16.73
C ILE A 47 12.64 5.54 -15.92
N LYS A 48 12.04 5.77 -14.74
CA LYS A 48 12.40 6.85 -13.82
C LYS A 48 11.94 6.57 -12.38
N PRO A 49 12.60 7.14 -11.37
CA PRO A 49 12.09 7.13 -10.02
C PRO A 49 10.85 8.02 -9.87
N ILE A 50 9.91 7.56 -9.05
CA ILE A 50 8.75 8.34 -8.59
C ILE A 50 8.96 8.79 -7.15
N ALA A 51 9.42 7.87 -6.30
CA ALA A 51 9.77 8.17 -4.92
C ALA A 51 10.95 7.30 -4.48
N GLU A 52 12.04 7.94 -4.06
CA GLU A 52 13.18 7.28 -3.44
C GLU A 52 13.33 7.82 -2.01
N TYR A 53 12.90 7.03 -1.02
CA TYR A 53 13.11 7.39 0.37
C TYR A 53 14.50 6.94 0.81
N LEU A 54 15.48 7.84 0.66
CA LEU A 54 16.83 7.66 1.21
C LEU A 54 16.82 7.87 2.72
N THR A 55 16.38 6.86 3.47
CA THR A 55 16.59 6.89 4.92
C THR A 55 18.03 6.43 5.21
N ASN A 56 18.84 7.28 5.82
CA ASN A 56 20.18 6.93 6.31
C ASN A 56 20.16 5.98 7.53
N SER A 57 19.04 5.30 7.76
CA SER A 57 18.88 4.32 8.82
C SER A 57 18.58 2.99 8.16
N ILE A 58 19.49 2.02 8.32
CA ILE A 58 19.30 0.62 7.89
C ILE A 58 17.99 0.03 8.43
N THR A 59 17.50 0.54 9.56
CA THR A 59 16.25 0.12 10.19
C THR A 59 15.00 0.89 9.72
N GLY A 60 15.15 1.91 8.88
CA GLY A 60 14.05 2.70 8.33
C GLY A 60 13.28 1.92 7.26
N ARG A 61 12.04 2.33 6.96
CA ARG A 61 11.31 1.76 5.82
C ARG A 61 12.02 2.22 4.54
N MET A 62 12.67 1.28 3.85
CA MET A 62 13.23 1.51 2.53
C MET A 62 12.13 1.24 1.51
N CYS A 63 11.45 2.30 1.06
CA CYS A 63 10.45 2.25 0.01
C CYS A 63 11.02 2.93 -1.23
N ARG A 64 11.04 2.20 -2.34
CA ARG A 64 11.41 2.71 -3.66
C ARG A 64 10.24 2.50 -4.60
N ILE A 65 9.85 3.55 -5.30
CA ILE A 65 8.76 3.51 -6.27
C ILE A 65 9.32 3.96 -7.62
N TRP A 66 9.16 3.10 -8.62
CA TRP A 66 9.66 3.28 -9.97
C TRP A 66 8.51 3.31 -10.96
N LEU A 67 8.62 4.17 -11.97
CA LEU A 67 7.94 3.95 -13.23
C LEU A 67 8.74 2.92 -14.03
N VAL A 68 8.09 1.84 -14.45
CA VAL A 68 8.73 0.72 -15.17
C VAL A 68 8.01 0.39 -16.47
N ALA A 69 8.70 -0.33 -17.35
CA ALA A 69 8.10 -1.02 -18.49
C ALA A 69 8.38 -2.52 -18.38
N ALA A 70 7.41 -3.34 -18.82
CA ALA A 70 7.62 -4.78 -18.94
C ALA A 70 8.55 -5.11 -20.12
N VAL A 71 9.51 -6.00 -19.91
CA VAL A 71 10.49 -6.48 -20.92
C VAL A 71 10.52 -8.00 -20.94
N ASN A 72 10.89 -8.62 -22.08
CA ASN A 72 10.92 -10.09 -22.18
C ASN A 72 12.12 -10.72 -21.47
N SER A 73 13.20 -9.96 -21.33
CA SER A 73 14.47 -10.43 -20.78
C SER A 73 15.26 -9.25 -20.18
N PRO A 74 16.14 -9.50 -19.19
CA PRO A 74 17.05 -8.49 -18.66
C PRO A 74 17.93 -7.84 -19.72
N THR A 75 18.24 -8.56 -20.79
CA THR A 75 19.14 -8.11 -21.87
C THR A 75 18.39 -7.60 -23.10
N ASP A 76 17.07 -7.78 -23.18
CA ASP A 76 16.28 -7.32 -24.32
C ASP A 76 16.20 -5.78 -24.29
N PRO A 77 16.66 -5.05 -25.32
CA PRO A 77 16.51 -3.59 -25.37
C PRO A 77 15.05 -3.16 -25.49
N ASN A 78 14.17 -4.03 -26.01
CA ASN A 78 12.82 -3.65 -26.39
C ASN A 78 11.78 -4.03 -25.32
N PRO A 79 10.86 -3.11 -24.99
CA PRO A 79 9.65 -3.44 -24.23
C PRO A 79 8.79 -4.48 -24.95
N ILE A 80 7.99 -5.23 -24.18
CA ILE A 80 7.05 -6.19 -24.75
C ILE A 80 5.91 -5.42 -25.44
N GLY A 81 5.92 -5.39 -26.77
CA GLY A 81 4.85 -4.77 -27.57
C GLY A 81 4.77 -3.24 -27.41
N GLU A 82 3.55 -2.70 -27.34
CA GLU A 82 3.34 -1.29 -26.99
C GLU A 82 3.80 -1.08 -25.53
N VAL A 83 4.64 -0.07 -25.29
CA VAL A 83 5.31 0.17 -23.99
C VAL A 83 4.29 0.47 -22.90
N LYS A 84 3.70 -0.58 -22.32
CA LYS A 84 2.78 -0.45 -21.20
C LYS A 84 3.60 -0.08 -19.97
N LYS A 85 3.42 1.15 -19.52
CA LYS A 85 4.04 1.67 -18.31
C LYS A 85 3.27 1.18 -17.10
N CYS A 86 3.99 0.78 -16.07
CA CYS A 86 3.46 0.32 -14.80
C CYS A 86 4.28 0.91 -13.64
N ILE A 87 3.76 0.78 -12.43
CA ILE A 87 4.43 1.22 -11.21
C ILE A 87 4.98 0.00 -10.49
N LEU A 88 6.28 0.01 -10.16
CA LEU A 88 6.90 -0.98 -9.30
C LEU A 88 7.20 -0.33 -7.95
N LYS A 89 6.72 -0.95 -6.88
CA LYS A 89 6.98 -0.55 -5.49
C LYS A 89 7.80 -1.67 -4.83
N ASP A 90 9.00 -1.33 -4.39
CA ASP A 90 9.94 -2.21 -3.67
C ASP A 90 10.00 -1.76 -2.21
N VAL A 91 9.60 -2.65 -1.30
CA VAL A 91 9.48 -2.39 0.13
C VAL A 91 10.04 -3.54 0.95
N TRP A 92 10.43 -3.23 2.19
CA TRP A 92 11.02 -4.20 3.12
C TRP A 92 10.21 -4.26 4.43
N PRO A 93 8.99 -4.82 4.40
CA PRO A 93 8.17 -5.03 5.60
C PRO A 93 8.86 -5.96 6.61
N GLU A 94 8.42 -5.90 7.87
CA GLU A 94 8.84 -6.91 8.85
C GLU A 94 8.27 -8.28 8.47
N THR A 95 9.01 -9.36 8.73
CA THR A 95 8.62 -10.76 8.43
C THR A 95 7.28 -11.23 8.98
N LYS A 96 6.70 -10.52 9.96
CA LYS A 96 5.37 -10.83 10.54
C LYS A 96 4.25 -9.97 9.96
N ALA A 97 4.57 -9.01 9.10
CA ALA A 97 3.58 -8.13 8.50
C ALA A 97 2.86 -8.86 7.35
N GLN A 98 1.57 -8.61 7.22
CA GLN A 98 0.80 -9.07 6.06
C GLN A 98 1.23 -8.30 4.82
N THR A 99 1.28 -8.97 3.67
CA THR A 99 1.58 -8.31 2.39
C THR A 99 0.41 -7.41 1.96
N GLU A 100 0.68 -6.46 1.07
CA GLU A 100 -0.35 -5.54 0.58
C GLU A 100 -1.46 -6.31 -0.18
N LEU A 101 -1.10 -7.33 -0.96
CA LEU A 101 -2.05 -8.21 -1.65
C LEU A 101 -2.92 -9.02 -0.67
N GLN A 102 -2.32 -9.60 0.37
CA GLN A 102 -3.05 -10.37 1.39
C GLN A 102 -4.05 -9.47 2.13
N LEU A 103 -3.62 -8.28 2.54
CA LEU A 103 -4.45 -7.35 3.26
C LEU A 103 -5.61 -6.82 2.40
N GLN A 104 -5.34 -6.50 1.13
CA GLN A 104 -6.38 -6.07 0.21
C GLN A 104 -7.41 -7.19 -0.04
N SER A 105 -6.97 -8.44 -0.17
CA SER A 105 -7.86 -9.60 -0.32
C SER A 105 -8.77 -9.78 0.90
N LEU A 106 -8.24 -9.59 2.11
CA LEU A 106 -9.03 -9.63 3.35
C LEU A 106 -10.07 -8.51 3.39
N ILE A 107 -9.67 -7.28 3.04
CA ILE A 107 -10.59 -6.13 2.99
C ILE A 107 -11.72 -6.38 1.99
N PHE A 108 -11.41 -6.88 0.80
CA PHE A 108 -12.41 -7.14 -0.23
C PHE A 108 -13.36 -8.26 0.16
N LYS A 109 -12.84 -9.31 0.80
CA LYS A 109 -13.68 -10.36 1.37
C LYS A 109 -14.64 -9.79 2.42
N ASP A 110 -14.14 -9.04 3.39
CA ASP A 110 -14.96 -8.44 4.45
C ASP A 110 -15.99 -7.44 3.89
N ILE A 111 -15.68 -6.72 2.80
CA ILE A 111 -16.64 -5.88 2.08
C ILE A 111 -17.75 -6.75 1.46
N GLU A 112 -17.39 -7.83 0.76
CA GLU A 112 -18.38 -8.71 0.13
C GLU A 112 -19.26 -9.38 1.18
N ASP A 113 -18.67 -9.92 2.26
CA ASP A 113 -19.37 -10.56 3.37
C ASP A 113 -20.35 -9.59 4.05
N ALA A 114 -19.92 -8.35 4.36
CA ALA A 114 -20.77 -7.36 5.02
C ALA A 114 -22.02 -7.01 4.21
N PHE A 115 -21.93 -6.96 2.87
CA PHE A 115 -23.09 -6.66 2.04
C PHE A 115 -23.98 -7.88 1.79
N SER A 116 -23.42 -9.10 1.81
CA SER A 116 -24.18 -10.34 1.79
C SER A 116 -25.01 -10.51 3.07
N GLU A 117 -24.42 -10.29 4.25
CA GLU A 117 -25.13 -10.36 5.54
C GLU A 117 -26.32 -9.38 5.60
N ILE A 118 -26.14 -8.17 5.07
CA ILE A 118 -27.21 -7.15 4.98
C ILE A 118 -28.34 -7.62 4.04
N GLU A 119 -28.00 -8.26 2.92
CA GLU A 119 -28.99 -8.75 1.97
C GLU A 119 -29.80 -9.93 2.54
N ASP A 120 -29.13 -10.84 3.25
CA ASP A 120 -29.77 -12.01 3.85
C ASP A 120 -30.69 -11.61 5.02
N SER A 121 -30.22 -10.72 5.90
CA SER A 121 -31.04 -10.15 6.98
C SER A 121 -32.32 -9.49 6.45
N ARG A 122 -32.24 -8.84 5.28
CA ARG A 122 -33.40 -8.22 4.63
C ARG A 122 -34.40 -9.25 4.12
N LYS A 123 -33.91 -10.33 3.47
CA LYS A 123 -34.77 -11.41 2.98
C LYS A 123 -35.50 -12.11 4.13
N GLU A 124 -34.81 -12.33 5.25
CA GLU A 124 -35.40 -12.93 6.46
C GLU A 124 -36.48 -12.05 7.09
N ALA A 125 -36.26 -10.72 7.14
CA ALA A 125 -37.25 -9.76 7.60
C ALA A 125 -38.48 -9.70 6.69
N ASP A 126 -38.28 -9.70 5.37
CA ASP A 126 -39.36 -9.69 4.38
C ASP A 126 -40.15 -11.02 4.37
N ALA A 127 -39.49 -12.14 4.68
CA ALA A 127 -40.11 -13.46 4.80
C ALA A 127 -40.88 -13.68 6.11
N GLY A 128 -40.78 -12.76 7.07
CA GLY A 128 -41.43 -12.88 8.39
C GLY A 128 -40.81 -13.95 9.29
N SER A 129 -39.56 -14.36 9.02
CA SER A 129 -38.84 -15.41 9.76
C SER A 129 -38.15 -14.91 11.04
N LEU A 130 -38.11 -13.59 11.27
CA LEU A 130 -37.52 -12.96 12.46
C LEU A 130 -38.56 -12.79 13.57
N HIS A 131 -38.13 -12.85 14.84
CA HIS A 131 -38.97 -12.49 15.98
C HIS A 131 -39.46 -11.04 15.82
N ALA A 132 -40.70 -10.75 16.24
CA ALA A 132 -41.34 -9.45 16.02
C ALA A 132 -40.52 -8.24 16.56
N GLU A 133 -39.79 -8.43 17.65
CA GLU A 133 -38.92 -7.42 18.27
C GLU A 133 -37.65 -7.17 17.43
N ASP A 134 -37.02 -8.24 16.93
CA ASP A 134 -35.85 -8.15 16.04
C ASP A 134 -36.23 -7.55 14.68
N ALA A 135 -37.40 -7.92 14.14
CA ALA A 135 -37.93 -7.37 12.91
C ALA A 135 -38.21 -5.86 13.01
N GLN A 136 -38.66 -5.38 14.19
CA GLN A 136 -38.87 -3.96 14.45
C GLN A 136 -37.53 -3.21 14.57
N PHE A 137 -36.56 -3.76 15.31
CA PHE A 137 -35.21 -3.17 15.41
C PHE A 137 -34.53 -3.04 14.04
N VAL A 138 -34.64 -4.08 13.18
CA VAL A 138 -34.17 -4.03 11.80
C VAL A 138 -34.91 -2.94 11.03
N LYS A 139 -36.25 -2.86 11.11
CA LYS A 139 -36.99 -1.78 10.41
C LYS A 139 -36.58 -0.38 10.85
N ASP A 140 -36.42 -0.15 12.15
CA ASP A 140 -36.04 1.14 12.72
C ASP A 140 -34.60 1.54 12.35
N ALA A 141 -33.65 0.60 12.35
CA ALA A 141 -32.28 0.82 11.87
C ALA A 141 -32.20 1.10 10.34
N TRP A 142 -33.25 0.72 9.61
CA TRP A 142 -33.39 0.95 8.17
C TRP A 142 -34.21 2.20 7.83
N GLU A 143 -34.91 2.78 8.79
CA GLU A 143 -35.56 4.08 8.67
C GLU A 143 -34.51 5.20 8.78
N VAL A 144 -33.75 5.35 7.69
CA VAL A 144 -32.76 6.41 7.50
C VAL A 144 -33.26 7.40 6.46
N ASP A 145 -32.66 8.59 6.45
CA ASP A 145 -32.97 9.61 5.46
C ASP A 145 -32.83 9.08 4.03
N ALA A 146 -33.59 9.68 3.11
CA ALA A 146 -33.65 9.23 1.71
C ALA A 146 -32.27 9.20 1.03
N ASN A 147 -31.33 10.07 1.42
CA ASN A 147 -29.99 10.11 0.84
C ASN A 147 -29.15 8.93 1.32
N THR A 148 -29.20 8.59 2.61
CA THR A 148 -28.50 7.42 3.16
C THR A 148 -29.03 6.12 2.54
N LYS A 149 -30.35 6.00 2.34
CA LYS A 149 -30.95 4.85 1.65
C LYS A 149 -30.47 4.74 0.20
N ALA A 150 -30.45 5.85 -0.54
CA ALA A 150 -29.94 5.89 -1.91
C ALA A 150 -28.44 5.52 -1.98
N LEU A 151 -27.64 6.01 -1.04
CA LEU A 151 -26.22 5.69 -0.94
C LEU A 151 -25.98 4.20 -0.67
N ARG A 152 -26.68 3.61 0.30
CA ARG A 152 -26.58 2.17 0.61
C ARG A 152 -26.91 1.32 -0.61
N ASN A 153 -27.99 1.62 -1.32
CA ASN A 153 -28.38 0.91 -2.55
C ASN A 153 -27.30 1.02 -3.63
N LYS A 154 -26.71 2.22 -3.80
CA LYS A 154 -25.62 2.44 -4.74
C LYS A 154 -24.38 1.60 -4.39
N LEU A 155 -23.99 1.56 -3.11
CA LEU A 155 -22.86 0.76 -2.66
C LEU A 155 -23.14 -0.75 -2.84
N ALA A 156 -24.34 -1.22 -2.48
CA ALA A 156 -24.73 -2.61 -2.67
C ALA A 156 -24.67 -3.04 -4.14
N GLN A 157 -25.13 -2.18 -5.06
CA GLN A 157 -24.99 -2.44 -6.49
C GLN A 157 -23.52 -2.51 -6.94
N LEU A 158 -22.67 -1.62 -6.42
CA LEU A 158 -21.22 -1.62 -6.70
C LEU A 158 -20.50 -2.85 -6.16
N VAL A 159 -20.92 -3.38 -5.02
CA VAL A 159 -20.36 -4.62 -4.46
C VAL A 159 -20.82 -5.82 -5.28
N LYS A 160 -22.12 -5.90 -5.60
CA LYS A 160 -22.71 -6.99 -6.40
C LYS A 160 -22.07 -7.14 -7.79
N ASN A 161 -21.77 -6.02 -8.46
CA ASN A 161 -21.12 -6.05 -9.77
C ASN A 161 -19.59 -6.05 -9.70
N LYS A 162 -18.99 -6.12 -8.50
CA LYS A 162 -17.54 -5.98 -8.25
C LYS A 162 -16.92 -4.69 -8.80
N GLY A 163 -17.74 -3.71 -9.18
CA GLY A 163 -17.32 -2.42 -9.73
C GLY A 163 -16.66 -1.54 -8.68
N TYR A 164 -16.81 -1.85 -7.40
CA TYR A 164 -16.11 -1.17 -6.31
C TYR A 164 -14.58 -1.29 -6.40
N LYS A 165 -14.07 -2.39 -6.97
CA LYS A 165 -12.64 -2.67 -7.10
C LYS A 165 -11.89 -1.57 -7.86
N LYS A 166 -12.56 -0.89 -8.80
CA LYS A 166 -11.99 0.22 -9.54
C LYS A 166 -11.66 1.46 -8.69
N PHE A 167 -12.14 1.53 -7.44
CA PHE A 167 -11.82 2.63 -6.52
C PHE A 167 -10.60 2.34 -5.65
N PHE A 168 -10.00 1.16 -5.77
CA PHE A 168 -8.78 0.77 -5.08
C PHE A 168 -7.65 0.62 -6.09
N LEU A 169 -6.42 0.91 -5.67
CA LEU A 169 -5.23 0.62 -6.45
C LEU A 169 -4.92 -0.88 -6.29
N ILE A 170 -5.17 -1.67 -7.33
CA ILE A 170 -5.08 -3.12 -7.29
C ILE A 170 -3.75 -3.57 -7.90
N PRO A 171 -2.95 -4.35 -7.17
CA PRO A 171 -1.72 -4.90 -7.72
C PRO A 171 -2.02 -5.98 -8.74
N VAL A 172 -1.19 -6.04 -9.78
CA VAL A 172 -1.29 -7.05 -10.85
C VAL A 172 -0.33 -8.20 -10.66
N SER A 173 0.72 -7.98 -9.86
CA SER A 173 1.80 -8.92 -9.63
C SER A 173 2.50 -8.53 -8.33
N ASP A 174 2.88 -9.51 -7.52
CA ASP A 174 3.74 -9.32 -6.37
C ASP A 174 4.80 -10.43 -6.28
N PHE A 175 5.87 -10.13 -5.54
CA PHE A 175 6.98 -11.02 -5.33
C PHE A 175 7.50 -10.86 -3.90
N VAL A 176 7.61 -11.97 -3.20
CA VAL A 176 8.25 -12.07 -1.88
C VAL A 176 9.65 -12.62 -2.08
N GLY A 177 10.64 -11.84 -1.70
CA GLY A 177 12.06 -12.13 -1.91
C GLY A 177 12.77 -12.61 -0.65
N GLU A 178 14.06 -12.30 -0.55
CA GLU A 178 14.89 -12.74 0.57
C GLU A 178 14.59 -11.98 1.87
N CYS A 179 14.91 -12.63 2.99
CA CYS A 179 14.82 -12.04 4.31
C CYS A 179 16.18 -11.49 4.77
N SER A 180 16.18 -10.27 5.29
CA SER A 180 17.34 -9.67 5.92
C SER A 180 17.85 -10.51 7.10
N LYS A 181 19.16 -10.51 7.32
CA LYS A 181 19.80 -11.28 8.38
C LYS A 181 19.28 -10.86 9.76
N ALA A 182 19.07 -11.84 10.63
CA ALA A 182 18.77 -11.59 12.04
C ALA A 182 19.95 -10.91 12.73
N THR A 183 19.66 -10.13 13.78
CA THR A 183 20.72 -9.56 14.61
C THR A 183 21.44 -10.68 15.36
N ILE A 184 22.76 -10.73 15.22
CA ILE A 184 23.59 -11.71 15.91
C ILE A 184 23.49 -11.47 17.43
N PRO A 185 23.31 -12.51 18.26
CA PRO A 185 23.28 -12.37 19.72
C PRO A 185 24.48 -11.59 20.24
N GLY A 186 24.24 -10.55 21.04
CA GLY A 186 25.29 -9.70 21.62
C GLY A 186 25.76 -8.54 20.73
N ALA A 187 25.21 -8.36 19.52
CA ALA A 187 25.48 -7.18 18.71
C ALA A 187 25.00 -5.90 19.43
N LYS A 188 25.86 -4.89 19.49
CA LYS A 188 25.55 -3.57 20.09
C LYS A 188 25.51 -2.52 19.00
N ARG A 189 24.43 -1.72 18.97
CA ARG A 189 24.34 -0.56 18.08
C ARG A 189 25.28 0.54 18.58
N THR A 190 26.26 0.91 17.77
CA THR A 190 27.09 2.10 18.00
C THR A 190 26.51 3.27 17.22
N ALA A 191 26.01 4.30 17.93
CA ALA A 191 25.54 5.53 17.29
C ALA A 191 26.74 6.33 16.74
N GLY A 192 26.54 7.05 15.63
CA GLY A 192 27.56 7.94 15.06
C GLY A 192 28.70 7.26 14.30
N LEU A 193 28.56 5.98 13.92
CA LEU A 193 29.58 5.25 13.16
C LEU A 193 29.86 5.88 11.78
N PHE A 194 28.85 6.53 11.19
CA PHE A 194 28.98 7.31 9.97
C PHE A 194 28.80 8.79 10.30
N ILE A 195 29.89 9.57 10.21
CA ILE A 195 29.87 11.03 10.33
C ILE A 195 29.30 11.59 9.02
N THR A 196 28.16 12.27 9.07
CA THR A 196 27.58 12.91 7.87
C THR A 196 28.19 14.29 7.65
N ARG A 197 28.81 14.51 6.48
CA ARG A 197 28.94 15.88 5.94
C ARG A 197 27.54 16.31 5.52
N SER A 198 27.02 17.34 6.19
CA SER A 198 25.76 17.98 5.85
C SER A 198 25.81 18.51 4.42
N THR A 199 25.03 17.92 3.51
CA THR A 199 24.57 18.59 2.30
C THR A 199 23.12 18.99 2.52
N ALA A 200 22.81 20.24 2.16
CA ALA A 200 21.57 20.92 2.47
C ALA A 200 20.35 20.14 1.93
N GLY A 201 19.38 19.85 2.81
CA GLY A 201 18.10 19.23 2.44
C GLY A 201 17.52 18.27 3.48
N THR A 202 18.32 17.78 4.43
CA THR A 202 17.82 16.93 5.52
C THR A 202 17.34 17.80 6.69
N SER A 203 16.15 17.48 7.20
CA SER A 203 15.64 17.99 8.49
C SER A 203 16.76 17.95 9.51
N ARG A 204 17.05 19.10 10.15
CA ARG A 204 18.07 19.21 11.21
C ARG A 204 17.94 18.00 12.14
N PRO A 205 19.02 17.24 12.42
CA PRO A 205 19.02 16.39 13.59
C PRO A 205 18.84 17.34 14.77
N LEU A 206 17.69 17.26 15.45
CA LEU A 206 17.56 17.93 16.74
C LEU A 206 18.74 17.46 17.60
N PRO A 207 19.53 18.39 18.18
CA PRO A 207 20.56 18.00 19.12
C PRO A 207 19.89 17.17 20.21
N SER A 208 20.37 15.93 20.39
CA SER A 208 19.84 14.97 21.33
C SER A 208 19.91 15.59 22.72
N GLN A 209 18.82 16.19 23.18
CA GLN A 209 18.67 16.55 24.58
C GLN A 209 18.50 15.25 25.34
N THR A 210 19.50 14.93 26.15
CA THR A 210 19.44 14.12 27.36
C THR A 210 18.88 12.71 27.20
N SER A 211 19.78 11.74 27.24
CA SER A 211 19.67 10.43 27.91
C SER A 211 18.27 10.08 28.47
N LYS A 212 17.30 9.80 27.60
CA LYS A 212 16.18 8.93 27.92
C LYS A 212 16.59 7.56 27.41
N GLY A 213 16.68 6.60 28.33
CA GLY A 213 17.20 5.26 28.07
C GLY A 213 16.75 4.76 26.70
N HIS A 214 17.71 4.40 25.85
CA HIS A 214 17.42 3.77 24.57
C HIS A 214 16.58 2.53 24.88
N VAL A 215 15.28 2.59 24.59
CA VAL A 215 14.45 1.41 24.58
C VAL A 215 15.10 0.49 23.56
N HIS A 216 15.71 -0.60 24.05
CA HIS A 216 16.27 -1.64 23.20
C HIS A 216 15.11 -2.19 22.38
N ARG A 217 15.03 -1.77 21.11
CA ARG A 217 14.09 -2.38 20.17
C ARG A 217 14.82 -3.55 19.56
N ASP A 218 14.30 -4.73 19.80
CA ASP A 218 14.77 -5.92 19.11
C ASP A 218 14.55 -5.72 17.61
N TYR A 219 15.61 -5.90 16.84
CA TYR A 219 15.51 -5.81 15.39
C TYR A 219 14.74 -7.01 14.88
N ILE A 220 13.59 -6.75 14.26
CA ILE A 220 12.82 -7.76 13.57
C ILE A 220 13.35 -7.86 12.13
N PRO A 221 13.75 -9.06 11.66
CA PRO A 221 14.10 -9.27 10.27
C PRO A 221 13.00 -8.77 9.34
N ARG A 222 13.42 -8.03 8.32
CA ARG A 222 12.60 -7.55 7.20
C ARG A 222 12.68 -8.50 6.02
N GLU A 223 11.58 -8.69 5.33
CA GLU A 223 11.47 -9.48 4.10
C GLU A 223 11.33 -8.54 2.92
N GLN A 224 12.00 -8.84 1.81
CA GLN A 224 11.82 -8.06 0.59
C GLN A 224 10.44 -8.36 -0.01
N TYR A 225 9.71 -7.30 -0.36
CA TYR A 225 8.42 -7.40 -1.01
C TYR A 225 8.33 -6.39 -2.16
N ARG A 226 8.08 -6.90 -3.36
CA ARG A 226 7.90 -6.09 -4.56
C ARG A 226 6.48 -6.26 -5.06
N ILE A 227 5.89 -5.17 -5.52
CA ILE A 227 4.52 -5.16 -6.02
C ILE A 227 4.41 -4.24 -7.23
N VAL A 228 3.64 -4.69 -8.22
CA VAL A 228 3.45 -3.97 -9.48
C VAL A 228 2.00 -3.59 -9.66
N PHE A 229 1.77 -2.37 -10.14
CA PHE A 229 0.46 -1.83 -10.49
C PHE A 229 0.46 -1.41 -11.96
N ASP A 230 -0.58 -1.79 -12.69
CA ASP A 230 -0.77 -1.36 -14.08
C ASP A 230 -1.14 0.14 -14.19
N GLU A 231 -1.81 0.66 -13.16
CA GLU A 231 -2.38 2.00 -13.20
C GLU A 231 -1.36 3.06 -12.77
N VAL A 232 -0.82 3.79 -13.74
CA VAL A 232 0.05 4.95 -13.49
C VAL A 232 -0.81 6.14 -13.05
N CYS A 233 -0.89 6.36 -11.74
CA CYS A 233 -1.72 7.40 -11.16
C CYS A 233 -0.94 8.68 -10.85
N THR A 234 -1.67 9.79 -10.73
CA THR A 234 -1.17 11.06 -10.17
C THR A 234 -1.76 11.24 -8.79
N THR A 235 -0.97 11.62 -7.78
CA THR A 235 -1.50 11.92 -6.44
C THR A 235 -2.41 13.15 -6.51
N VAL A 236 -3.49 13.17 -5.72
CA VAL A 236 -4.45 14.29 -5.74
C VAL A 236 -3.79 15.64 -5.45
N GLY A 237 -2.71 15.67 -4.66
CA GLY A 237 -1.94 16.88 -4.36
C GLY A 237 -1.19 17.48 -5.55
N ASN A 238 -1.05 16.75 -6.65
CA ASN A 238 -0.33 17.18 -7.87
C ASN A 238 -1.27 17.46 -9.05
N LEU A 239 -2.59 17.45 -8.83
CA LEU A 239 -3.55 17.82 -9.87
C LEU A 239 -3.54 19.34 -10.08
N GLU A 240 -3.72 19.77 -11.33
CA GLU A 240 -3.54 21.17 -11.73
C GLU A 240 -4.76 22.04 -11.41
N THR A 241 -5.96 21.47 -11.42
CA THR A 241 -7.20 22.24 -11.25
C THR A 241 -7.99 21.82 -10.02
N LEU A 242 -8.64 22.79 -9.37
CA LEU A 242 -9.51 22.54 -8.21
C LEU A 242 -10.69 21.62 -8.57
N GLY A 243 -11.22 21.73 -9.79
CA GLY A 243 -12.32 20.89 -10.25
C GLY A 243 -11.95 19.41 -10.26
N GLU A 244 -10.76 19.07 -10.77
CA GLU A 244 -10.24 17.70 -10.78
C GLU A 244 -9.96 17.20 -9.37
N VAL A 245 -9.38 18.04 -8.50
CA VAL A 245 -9.15 17.72 -7.08
C VAL A 245 -10.47 17.35 -6.40
N VAL A 246 -11.49 18.19 -6.52
CA VAL A 246 -12.80 17.94 -5.89
C VAL A 246 -13.46 16.69 -6.48
N GLN A 247 -13.35 16.45 -7.79
CA GLN A 247 -13.86 15.24 -8.43
C GLN A 247 -13.22 13.97 -7.85
N VAL A 248 -11.89 13.96 -7.70
CA VAL A 248 -11.15 12.81 -7.15
C VAL A 248 -11.48 12.62 -5.67
N LEU A 249 -11.48 13.68 -4.87
CA LEU A 249 -11.84 13.61 -3.44
C LEU A 249 -13.26 13.07 -3.23
N ARG A 250 -14.22 13.48 -4.06
CA ARG A 250 -15.59 12.94 -4.03
C ARG A 250 -15.61 11.46 -4.37
N GLY A 251 -14.80 11.02 -5.33
CA GLY A 251 -14.63 9.61 -5.69
C GLY A 251 -14.06 8.77 -4.55
N THR A 252 -13.13 9.31 -3.77
CA THR A 252 -12.50 8.64 -2.61
C THR A 252 -13.48 8.34 -1.48
N LEU A 253 -14.63 9.04 -1.40
CA LEU A 253 -15.65 8.73 -0.39
C LEU A 253 -16.22 7.32 -0.56
N ILE A 254 -16.29 6.80 -1.79
CA ILE A 254 -16.83 5.45 -2.07
C ILE A 254 -15.99 4.36 -1.39
N PRO A 255 -14.67 4.23 -1.64
CA PRO A 255 -13.85 3.21 -0.97
C PRO A 255 -13.80 3.43 0.54
N LEU A 256 -13.83 4.67 1.05
CA LEU A 256 -13.88 4.93 2.49
C LEU A 256 -15.19 4.44 3.14
N GLN A 257 -16.32 4.65 2.47
CA GLN A 257 -17.62 4.14 2.92
C GLN A 257 -17.69 2.61 2.89
N LEU A 258 -17.10 1.99 1.87
CA LEU A 258 -16.99 0.53 1.79
C LEU A 258 -16.12 -0.03 2.92
N LEU A 259 -14.97 0.58 3.19
CA LEU A 259 -14.13 0.24 4.33
C LEU A 259 -14.94 0.36 5.63
N PHE A 260 -15.68 1.46 5.83
CA PHE A 260 -16.52 1.64 7.00
C PHE A 260 -17.58 0.53 7.16
N CYS A 261 -18.30 0.17 6.08
CA CYS A 261 -19.27 -0.93 6.09
C CYS A 261 -18.63 -2.27 6.44
N ALA A 262 -17.41 -2.53 5.95
CA ALA A 262 -16.63 -3.72 6.27
C ALA A 262 -15.91 -3.64 7.63
N ARG A 263 -16.13 -2.56 8.39
CA ARG A 263 -15.47 -2.26 9.67
C ARG A 263 -13.95 -2.14 9.57
N TRP A 264 -13.44 -1.66 8.46
CA TRP A 264 -12.04 -1.32 8.25
C TRP A 264 -11.81 0.19 8.36
N VAL A 265 -10.67 0.57 8.93
CA VAL A 265 -10.19 1.96 8.99
C VAL A 265 -8.84 2.03 8.30
N HIS A 266 -8.69 2.93 7.32
CA HIS A 266 -7.46 3.08 6.54
C HIS A 266 -6.23 3.52 7.37
N ARG A 267 -6.44 4.41 8.35
CA ARG A 267 -5.43 4.99 9.27
C ARG A 267 -4.31 5.84 8.68
N ASP A 268 -4.11 5.83 7.36
CA ASP A 268 -3.13 6.70 6.69
C ASP A 268 -3.73 7.44 5.48
N ILE A 269 -4.79 8.23 5.69
CA ILE A 269 -5.37 9.04 4.61
C ILE A 269 -4.61 10.35 4.48
N SER A 270 -4.07 10.61 3.28
CA SER A 270 -3.34 11.82 2.95
C SER A 270 -3.46 12.14 1.46
N SER A 271 -3.06 13.36 1.05
CA SER A 271 -2.99 13.73 -0.37
C SER A 271 -1.99 12.87 -1.17
N GLY A 272 -1.05 12.19 -0.50
CA GLY A 272 -0.11 11.24 -1.12
C GLY A 272 -0.69 9.85 -1.36
N ASN A 273 -1.74 9.47 -0.64
CA ASN A 273 -2.34 8.11 -0.71
C ASN A 273 -3.69 8.10 -1.46
N ILE A 274 -4.17 9.28 -1.85
CA ILE A 274 -5.32 9.45 -2.74
C ILE A 274 -4.78 9.66 -4.16
N MET A 275 -5.07 8.68 -5.01
CA MET A 275 -4.58 8.61 -6.38
C MET A 275 -5.68 8.98 -7.38
N ALA A 276 -5.29 9.65 -8.45
CA ALA A 276 -6.12 10.02 -9.59
C ALA A 276 -5.63 9.25 -10.82
N TYR A 277 -6.48 8.39 -11.34
CA TYR A 277 -6.23 7.63 -12.56
C TYR A 277 -7.03 8.24 -13.72
N ARG A 278 -6.37 8.48 -14.85
CA ARG A 278 -7.03 9.02 -16.04
C ARG A 278 -7.54 7.87 -16.90
N GLU A 279 -8.86 7.70 -16.96
CA GLU A 279 -9.46 6.69 -17.82
C GLU A 279 -9.30 7.05 -19.31
N ALA A 280 -9.45 6.06 -20.19
CA ALA A 280 -9.39 6.27 -21.65
C ALA A 280 -10.47 7.25 -22.16
N SER A 281 -11.58 7.36 -21.44
CA SER A 281 -12.64 8.36 -21.65
C SER A 281 -12.19 9.80 -21.38
N GLY A 282 -11.02 10.00 -20.76
CA GLY A 282 -10.49 11.28 -20.32
C GLY A 282 -10.95 11.71 -18.93
N THR A 283 -11.83 10.95 -18.26
CA THR A 283 -12.31 11.27 -16.92
C THR A 283 -11.39 10.78 -15.81
N TRP A 284 -11.29 11.54 -14.73
CA TRP A 284 -10.55 11.12 -13.53
C TRP A 284 -11.36 10.14 -12.68
N GLN A 285 -10.73 9.01 -12.39
CA GLN A 285 -11.20 7.98 -11.49
C GLN A 285 -10.32 8.00 -10.23
N ALA A 286 -10.97 8.13 -9.07
CA ALA A 286 -10.30 8.08 -7.78
C ALA A 286 -9.86 6.65 -7.45
N LYS A 287 -8.67 6.52 -6.90
CA LYS A 287 -8.03 5.27 -6.51
C LYS A 287 -7.46 5.44 -5.10
N LEU A 288 -7.90 4.60 -4.17
CA LEU A 288 -7.35 4.57 -2.81
C LEU A 288 -6.15 3.62 -2.77
N SER A 289 -5.02 4.09 -2.24
CA SER A 289 -3.76 3.36 -2.18
C SER A 289 -3.24 3.25 -0.73
N ASP A 290 -2.18 2.46 -0.52
CA ASP A 290 -1.52 2.28 0.79
C ASP A 290 -2.45 1.75 1.89
N LEU A 291 -3.17 0.68 1.55
CA LEU A 291 -3.99 -0.08 2.50
C LEU A 291 -3.18 -0.79 3.58
N GLU A 292 -1.83 -0.81 3.49
CA GLU A 292 -0.94 -1.51 4.44
C GLU A 292 -1.06 -1.03 5.91
N TYR A 293 -1.67 0.13 6.15
CA TYR A 293 -1.99 0.63 7.50
C TYR A 293 -3.41 0.31 7.94
N ALA A 294 -4.25 -0.21 7.06
CA ALA A 294 -5.64 -0.47 7.36
C ALA A 294 -5.77 -1.50 8.48
N LYS A 295 -6.78 -1.31 9.35
CA LYS A 295 -7.10 -2.26 10.43
C LYS A 295 -8.60 -2.41 10.60
N LYS A 296 -9.00 -3.61 11.02
CA LYS A 296 -10.36 -3.90 11.44
C LYS A 296 -10.70 -3.20 12.76
N TYR A 297 -11.95 -2.81 12.89
CA TYR A 297 -12.55 -2.11 14.03
C TYR A 297 -13.80 -2.88 14.52
N PRO A 298 -13.94 -3.18 15.82
CA PRO A 298 -13.04 -2.85 16.90
C PRO A 298 -11.74 -3.67 16.80
N PRO A 299 -10.64 -3.21 17.40
CA PRO A 299 -9.38 -3.93 17.31
C PRO A 299 -9.50 -5.29 18.01
N ASP A 300 -9.00 -6.36 17.37
CA ASP A 300 -9.03 -7.75 17.86
C ASP A 300 -8.13 -7.99 19.10
N GLY A 301 -7.78 -6.96 19.86
CA GLY A 301 -6.90 -7.02 21.04
C GLY A 301 -5.41 -7.30 20.74
N LYS A 302 -5.05 -7.67 19.51
CA LYS A 302 -3.66 -7.90 19.08
C LYS A 302 -3.00 -6.58 18.65
N ALA A 303 -2.11 -6.04 19.47
CA ALA A 303 -1.24 -4.94 19.07
C ALA A 303 -0.34 -5.40 17.90
N SER A 304 -0.16 -4.54 16.90
CA SER A 304 0.80 -4.80 15.82
C SER A 304 2.22 -4.74 16.41
N GLY A 305 3.05 -5.74 16.14
CA GLY A 305 4.46 -5.76 16.56
C GLY A 305 5.29 -4.62 15.95
N ASP A 306 4.88 -4.12 14.78
CA ASP A 306 5.34 -2.85 14.22
C ASP A 306 4.39 -1.73 14.71
N PRO A 307 4.81 -0.84 15.64
CA PRO A 307 4.11 0.41 15.88
C PRO A 307 4.28 1.28 14.64
N LYS A 308 3.41 1.08 13.65
CA LYS A 308 3.29 1.91 12.48
C LYS A 308 2.81 3.31 12.92
N THR A 309 3.74 4.15 13.39
CA THR A 309 3.46 5.56 13.72
C THR A 309 3.10 6.28 12.43
N VAL A 310 1.90 6.86 12.41
CA VAL A 310 1.51 7.95 11.51
C VAL A 310 2.63 9.00 11.56
N ARG A 311 3.03 9.55 10.40
CA ARG A 311 4.06 10.61 10.35
C ARG A 311 3.69 11.70 11.37
N PRO A 312 4.60 12.12 12.26
CA PRO A 312 4.33 13.25 13.15
C PRO A 312 4.46 14.53 12.32
N ALA A 313 3.39 14.90 11.64
CA ALA A 313 3.14 16.27 11.22
C ALA A 313 1.68 16.55 11.59
N GLY A 314 1.51 17.47 12.53
CA GLY A 314 0.24 17.71 13.23
C GLY A 314 -0.92 17.91 12.27
N TYR A 315 -2.02 17.21 12.55
CA TYR A 315 -3.38 17.75 12.75
C TYR A 315 -4.25 16.52 13.07
N SER A 316 -4.36 16.22 14.36
CA SER A 316 -5.44 15.40 14.87
C SER A 316 -6.71 16.23 14.71
N ILE A 317 -7.63 15.79 13.85
CA ILE A 317 -9.02 16.19 13.95
C ILE A 317 -9.77 14.94 14.35
N PHE A 318 -10.13 14.92 15.63
CA PHE A 318 -11.19 14.06 16.16
C PHE A 318 -12.41 14.21 15.27
N ILE A 319 -12.90 13.11 14.71
CA ILE A 319 -14.30 13.04 14.27
C ILE A 319 -15.02 12.22 15.33
N SER A 320 -15.53 12.94 16.33
CA SER A 320 -16.74 12.53 17.02
C SER A 320 -17.89 12.71 16.05
N LEU A 321 -18.54 11.61 15.70
CA LEU A 321 -19.96 11.59 15.32
C LEU A 321 -20.69 10.87 16.45
#